data_AF-A0A9P6MVK1-F1
#
_entry.id   AF-A0A9P6MVK1-F1
#
_cell.length_a   1.000
_cell.length_b   1.000
_cell.length_c   1.000
_cell.angle_alpha   90.00
_cell.angle_beta   90.00
_cell.angle_gamma   90.00
#
_symmetry.space_group_name_H-M   'P 1'
#
loop_
_entity.id
_entity.type
_entity.pdbx_description
1 polymer ?
#
loop_
_entity_poly.entity_id
_entity_poly.type
_entity_poly.pdbx_seq_one_letter_code
_entity_poly.pdbx_strand_id
1 'polypeptide(L)'
;MFENLGNLLLAVAAEMPYETDWNSSLKGSWYLSPRRHTVEFFIYNIVFFYATRFFYRRALAPGSRISQEFAKYVPPAKKSKIEISVVVTLLATLLITMVHKYMRGGLIYMLQPCHMSALLLIIILLGPKDKQWPHILLNIYFHIMWGT
;
A
#
# COMPACT_ATOMS: atom_id res chain seq x y z
N MET A 1 -13.80 -15.50 -20.07
CA MET A 1 -13.58 -15.80 -18.64
C MET A 1 -13.49 -14.54 -17.79
N PHE A 2 -12.64 -13.56 -18.15
CA PHE A 2 -12.55 -12.28 -17.41
C PHE A 2 -13.80 -11.40 -17.50
N GLU A 3 -14.54 -11.44 -18.61
CA GLU A 3 -15.80 -10.71 -18.77
C GLU A 3 -16.90 -11.19 -17.82
N ASN A 4 -17.05 -12.51 -17.65
CA ASN A 4 -18.05 -13.08 -16.73
C ASN A 4 -17.76 -12.72 -15.26
N LEU A 5 -16.48 -12.67 -14.88
CA LEU A 5 -16.06 -12.24 -13.55
C LEU A 5 -16.30 -10.73 -13.36
N GLY A 6 -16.03 -9.93 -14.39
CA GLY A 6 -16.34 -8.50 -14.41
C GLY A 6 -17.85 -8.24 -14.21
N ASN A 7 -18.70 -8.94 -14.95
CA ASN A 7 -20.16 -8.80 -14.86
C ASN A 7 -20.71 -9.20 -13.48
N LEU A 8 -20.19 -10.26 -12.87
CA LEU A 8 -20.58 -10.68 -11.52
C LEU A 8 -20.22 -9.62 -10.47
N LEU A 9 -19.03 -9.03 -10.57
CA LEU A 9 -18.59 -7.95 -9.68
C LEU A 9 -19.42 -6.68 -9.86
N LEU A 10 -19.80 -6.34 -11.10
CA LEU A 10 -20.66 -5.20 -11.40
C LEU A 10 -22.07 -5.36 -10.84
N ALA A 11 -22.59 -6.59 -10.79
CA ALA A 11 -23.93 -6.89 -10.26
C ALA A 11 -24.06 -6.66 -8.74
N VAL A 12 -22.95 -6.65 -8.00
CA VAL A 12 -22.94 -6.50 -6.53
C VAL A 12 -22.41 -5.12 -6.09
N ALA A 13 -21.71 -4.40 -6.97
CA ALA A 13 -21.07 -3.13 -6.62
C ALA A 13 -22.05 -1.94 -6.71
N ALA A 14 -22.26 -1.25 -5.59
CA ALA A 14 -22.97 0.03 -5.54
C ALA A 14 -22.26 1.12 -6.37
N GLU A 15 -23.03 1.96 -7.07
CA GLU A 15 -22.50 3.15 -7.75
C GLU A 15 -22.00 4.17 -6.72
N MET A 16 -20.78 4.70 -6.92
CA MET A 16 -20.22 5.72 -6.05
C MET A 16 -20.25 7.09 -6.74
N PRO A 17 -20.80 8.14 -6.09
CA PRO A 17 -20.83 9.49 -6.63
C PRO A 17 -19.42 10.09 -6.78
N TYR A 18 -19.27 11.01 -7.73
CA TYR A 18 -17.99 11.66 -8.08
C TYR A 18 -17.59 12.78 -7.12
N GLU A 19 -18.57 13.48 -6.54
CA GLU A 19 -18.37 14.49 -5.50
C GLU A 19 -19.27 14.21 -4.30
N THR A 20 -18.92 14.80 -3.15
CA THR A 20 -19.79 14.76 -1.98
C THR A 20 -21.03 15.59 -2.26
N ASP A 21 -22.16 14.93 -2.46
CA ASP A 21 -23.44 15.62 -2.47
C ASP A 21 -23.80 15.97 -1.02
N TRP A 22 -23.66 17.23 -0.65
CA TRP A 22 -23.97 17.71 0.70
C TRP A 22 -25.48 17.66 1.02
N ASN A 23 -26.33 17.51 0.01
CA ASN A 23 -27.79 17.46 0.17
C ASN A 23 -28.32 16.03 0.26
N SER A 24 -27.62 15.05 -0.35
CA SER A 24 -28.03 13.63 -0.35
C SER A 24 -27.03 12.67 0.28
N SER A 25 -25.86 13.15 0.73
CA SER A 25 -24.81 12.33 1.37
C SER A 25 -25.46 11.44 2.40
N LEU A 26 -25.50 10.14 2.09
CA LEU A 26 -25.87 9.08 3.00
C LEU A 26 -25.12 9.35 4.31
N LYS A 27 -25.85 9.89 5.29
CA LYS A 27 -25.43 10.46 6.59
C LYS A 27 -24.04 9.99 7.07
N GLY A 28 -22.96 10.55 6.53
CA GLY A 28 -21.59 10.17 6.89
C GLY A 28 -20.66 9.71 5.77
N SER A 29 -21.10 9.73 4.50
CA SER A 29 -20.22 9.45 3.34
C SER A 29 -19.58 10.74 2.82
N TRP A 30 -18.25 10.82 2.89
CA TRP A 30 -17.44 11.96 2.44
C TRP A 30 -16.61 11.51 1.25
N TYR A 31 -16.88 12.06 0.07
CA TYR A 31 -16.15 11.77 -1.15
C TYR A 31 -15.12 12.86 -1.39
N LEU A 32 -13.85 12.49 -1.29
CA LEU A 32 -12.74 13.38 -1.64
C LEU A 32 -12.72 13.55 -3.16
N SER A 33 -12.74 14.79 -3.66
CA SER A 33 -12.68 15.01 -5.10
C SER A 33 -11.36 14.44 -5.66
N PRO A 34 -11.37 13.77 -6.83
CA PRO A 34 -10.17 13.12 -7.36
C PRO A 34 -8.99 14.08 -7.54
N ARG A 35 -9.27 15.33 -7.93
CA ARG A 35 -8.26 16.39 -8.05
C ARG A 35 -7.58 16.71 -6.72
N ARG A 36 -8.36 16.86 -5.64
CA ARG A 36 -7.83 17.14 -4.30
C ARG A 36 -6.97 15.97 -3.81
N HIS A 37 -7.42 14.74 -4.06
CA HIS A 37 -6.68 13.53 -3.71
C HIS A 37 -5.31 13.46 -4.39
N THR A 38 -5.24 13.78 -5.69
CA THR A 38 -3.96 13.82 -6.42
C THR A 38 -2.99 14.85 -5.85
N VAL A 39 -3.47 16.06 -5.52
CA VAL A 39 -2.63 17.12 -4.95
C VAL A 39 -2.09 16.71 -3.58
N GLU A 40 -2.97 16.23 -2.70
CA GLU A 40 -2.58 15.72 -1.37
C GLU A 40 -1.57 14.57 -1.49
N PHE A 41 -1.78 13.64 -2.42
CA PHE A 41 -0.87 12.53 -2.67
C PHE A 41 0.56 13.02 -2.98
N PHE A 42 0.74 13.96 -3.91
CA PHE A 42 2.08 14.45 -4.25
C PHE A 42 2.73 15.21 -3.09
N ILE A 43 2.00 16.13 -2.45
CA ILE A 43 2.54 16.94 -1.36
C ILE A 43 2.98 16.05 -0.19
N TYR A 44 2.12 15.13 0.25
CA TYR A 44 2.44 14.25 1.37
C TYR A 44 3.58 13.30 1.03
N ASN A 45 3.62 12.72 -0.18
CA ASN A 45 4.72 11.82 -0.56
C ASN A 45 6.06 12.56 -0.67
N ILE A 46 6.09 13.80 -1.16
CA ILE A 46 7.31 14.60 -1.21
C ILE A 46 7.84 14.86 0.20
N VAL A 47 6.99 15.38 1.10
CA VAL A 47 7.37 15.66 2.50
C VAL A 47 7.83 14.38 3.20
N PHE A 48 7.06 13.29 3.05
CA PHE A 48 7.38 12.00 3.64
C PHE A 48 8.70 11.43 3.10
N PHE A 49 8.97 11.56 1.81
CA PHE A 49 10.22 11.10 1.20
C PHE A 49 11.43 11.85 1.76
N TYR A 50 11.36 13.18 1.85
CA TYR A 50 12.44 13.98 2.44
C TYR A 50 12.65 13.66 3.92
N ALA A 51 11.57 13.57 4.71
CA ALA A 51 11.65 13.20 6.12
C ALA A 51 12.26 11.80 6.29
N THR A 52 11.76 10.81 5.55
CA THR A 52 12.27 9.43 5.58
C THR A 52 13.75 9.40 5.22
N ARG A 53 14.18 10.09 4.15
CA ARG A 53 15.59 10.16 3.76
C ARG A 53 16.46 10.79 4.86
N PHE A 54 15.99 11.89 5.46
CA PHE A 54 16.71 12.58 6.53
C PHE A 54 16.89 11.68 7.76
N PHE A 55 15.80 11.09 8.27
CA PHE A 55 15.84 10.23 9.44
C PHE A 55 16.57 8.90 9.18
N TYR A 56 16.42 8.30 8.00
CA TYR A 56 17.11 7.07 7.63
C TYR A 56 18.63 7.24 7.65
N ARG A 57 19.15 8.33 7.06
CA ARG A 57 20.59 8.63 7.06
C ARG A 57 21.12 8.84 8.48
N ARG A 58 20.33 9.48 9.35
CA ARG A 58 20.72 9.72 10.75
C ARG A 58 20.66 8.44 11.59
N ALA A 59 19.63 7.62 11.38
CA ALA A 59 19.45 6.34 12.08
C ALA A 59 20.57 5.36 11.73
N LEU A 60 21.04 5.34 10.48
CA LEU A 60 22.12 4.46 10.02
C LEU A 60 23.50 5.12 9.97
N ALA A 61 23.67 6.27 10.63
CA ALA A 61 24.99 6.90 10.72
C ALA A 61 26.00 5.94 11.40
N PRO A 62 27.24 5.84 10.90
CA PRO A 62 28.25 4.96 11.49
C PRO A 62 28.41 5.21 12.99
N GLY A 63 28.29 4.15 13.79
CA GLY A 63 28.39 4.21 15.26
C GLY A 63 27.07 4.43 15.99
N SER A 64 25.94 4.66 15.30
CA SER A 64 24.63 4.70 15.94
C SER A 64 24.24 3.31 16.51
N ARG A 65 23.44 3.26 17.58
CA ARG A 65 22.93 2.00 18.15
C ARG A 65 22.22 1.14 17.10
N ILE A 66 21.43 1.76 16.24
CA ILE A 66 20.69 1.08 15.17
C ILE A 66 21.65 0.50 14.12
N SER A 67 22.69 1.24 13.73
CA SER A 67 23.70 0.74 12.77
C SER A 67 24.44 -0.49 13.30
N GLN A 68 24.69 -0.55 14.62
CA GLN A 68 25.34 -1.69 15.27
C GLN A 68 24.43 -2.94 15.32
N GLU A 69 23.12 -2.77 15.51
CA GLU A 69 22.18 -3.89 15.43
C GLU A 69 22.06 -4.42 14.00
N PHE A 70 22.07 -3.54 12.99
CA PHE A 70 22.10 -3.97 11.59
C PHE A 70 23.41 -4.66 11.20
N ALA A 71 24.54 -4.30 11.81
CA ALA A 71 25.80 -5.01 11.59
C ALA A 71 25.72 -6.50 12.00
N LYS A 72 24.81 -6.85 12.92
CA LYS A 72 24.55 -8.22 13.37
C LYS A 72 23.41 -8.91 12.59
N TYR A 73 22.86 -8.25 11.58
CA TYR A 73 21.74 -8.80 10.81
C TYR A 73 22.14 -10.09 10.12
N VAL A 74 21.43 -11.17 10.46
CA VAL A 74 21.54 -12.46 9.78
C VAL A 74 20.32 -12.60 8.85
N PRO A 75 20.53 -12.76 7.53
CA PRO A 75 19.44 -12.97 6.59
C PRO A 75 18.58 -14.17 7.03
N PRO A 76 17.25 -14.02 7.12
CA PRO A 76 16.39 -15.15 7.44
C PRO A 76 16.44 -16.21 6.35
N ALA A 77 16.09 -17.43 6.75
CA ALA A 77 16.02 -18.58 5.86
C ALA A 77 15.11 -18.34 4.63
N LYS A 78 15.14 -19.30 3.68
CA LYS A 78 14.33 -19.28 2.45
C LYS A 78 12.87 -18.95 2.75
N LYS A 79 12.22 -18.23 1.81
CA LYS A 79 10.79 -17.86 1.90
C LYS A 79 9.94 -19.09 2.23
N SER A 80 9.10 -18.97 3.25
CA SER A 80 8.21 -20.07 3.65
C SER A 80 7.09 -20.24 2.61
N LYS A 81 6.49 -21.43 2.55
CA LYS A 81 5.32 -21.67 1.69
C LYS A 81 4.14 -20.75 2.04
N ILE A 82 4.01 -20.39 3.32
CA ILE A 82 2.98 -19.47 3.80
C ILE A 82 3.25 -18.06 3.26
N GLU A 83 4.49 -17.58 3.32
CA GLU A 83 4.86 -16.28 2.77
C GLU A 83 4.55 -16.20 1.27
N ILE A 84 4.90 -17.24 0.52
CA ILE A 84 4.60 -17.33 -0.92
C ILE A 84 3.08 -17.31 -1.16
N SER A 85 2.31 -18.08 -0.39
CA SER A 85 0.85 -18.11 -0.48
C SER A 85 0.22 -16.73 -0.23
N VAL A 86 0.70 -16.01 0.79
CA VAL A 86 0.25 -14.65 1.10
C VAL A 86 0.56 -13.69 -0.05
N VAL A 87 1.77 -13.74 -0.62
CA VAL A 87 2.15 -12.90 -1.77
C VAL A 87 1.26 -13.16 -2.98
N VAL A 88 1.04 -14.42 -3.32
CA VAL A 88 0.18 -14.81 -4.45
C VAL A 88 -1.26 -14.31 -4.22
N THR A 89 -1.78 -14.48 -3.01
CA THR A 89 -3.12 -14.03 -2.65
C THR A 89 -3.25 -12.51 -2.78
N LEU A 90 -2.28 -11.75 -2.25
CA LEU A 90 -2.27 -10.28 -2.35
C LEU A 90 -2.17 -9.80 -3.81
N LEU A 91 -1.33 -10.44 -4.63
CA LEU A 91 -1.22 -10.11 -6.04
C LEU A 91 -2.54 -10.37 -6.78
N ALA A 92 -3.16 -11.52 -6.55
CA ALA A 92 -4.42 -11.87 -7.18
C ALA A 92 -5.54 -10.89 -6.80
N THR A 93 -5.67 -10.56 -5.51
CA THR A 93 -6.70 -9.61 -5.06
C THR A 93 -6.48 -8.21 -5.62
N LEU A 94 -5.23 -7.72 -5.60
CA LEU A 94 -4.91 -6.40 -6.16
C LEU A 94 -5.18 -6.33 -7.67
N LEU A 95 -4.84 -7.38 -8.43
CA LEU A 95 -5.10 -7.45 -9.87
C LEU A 95 -6.61 -7.47 -10.17
N ILE A 96 -7.39 -8.26 -9.44
CA ILE A 96 -8.85 -8.30 -9.60
C ILE A 96 -9.45 -6.92 -9.33
N THR A 97 -9.04 -6.25 -8.25
CA THR A 97 -9.52 -4.91 -7.92
C THR A 97 -9.11 -3.89 -8.98
N MET A 98 -7.88 -3.97 -9.51
CA MET A 98 -7.40 -3.09 -10.57
C MET A 98 -8.22 -3.25 -11.85
N VAL A 99 -8.49 -4.49 -12.29
CA VAL A 99 -9.32 -4.76 -13.47
C VAL A 99 -10.74 -4.23 -13.27
N HIS A 100 -11.35 -4.47 -12.12
CA HIS A 100 -12.68 -3.94 -11.81
C HIS A 100 -12.73 -2.41 -11.90
N LYS A 101 -11.75 -1.72 -11.28
CA LYS A 101 -11.68 -0.25 -11.31
C LYS A 101 -11.34 0.29 -12.70
N TYR A 102 -10.55 -0.43 -13.49
CA TYR A 102 -10.30 -0.09 -14.90
C TYR A 102 -11.60 -0.09 -15.71
N MET A 103 -12.38 -1.16 -15.61
CA MET A 103 -13.67 -1.28 -16.31
C MET A 103 -14.69 -0.23 -15.89
N ARG A 104 -14.66 0.23 -14.63
CA ARG A 104 -15.54 1.27 -14.08
C ARG A 104 -15.04 2.71 -14.30
N GLY A 105 -13.90 2.91 -14.99
CA GLY A 105 -13.31 4.25 -15.16
C GLY A 105 -12.81 4.89 -13.85
N GLY A 106 -12.61 4.08 -12.80
CA GLY A 106 -12.27 4.51 -11.44
C GLY A 106 -10.82 4.26 -11.04
N LEU A 107 -9.89 4.19 -11.99
CA LEU A 107 -8.48 3.85 -11.72
C LEU A 107 -7.82 4.76 -10.68
N ILE A 108 -8.19 6.04 -10.62
CA ILE A 108 -7.65 6.99 -9.63
C ILE A 108 -7.90 6.53 -8.18
N TYR A 109 -8.96 5.75 -7.94
CA TYR A 109 -9.24 5.17 -6.64
C TYR A 109 -8.30 4.00 -6.28
N MET A 110 -7.41 3.56 -7.18
CA MET A 110 -6.30 2.66 -6.82
C MET A 110 -5.27 3.35 -5.91
N LEU A 111 -5.27 4.69 -5.84
CA LEU A 111 -4.42 5.44 -4.90
C LEU A 111 -4.95 5.46 -3.47
N GLN A 112 -6.14 4.89 -3.22
CA GLN A 112 -6.68 4.77 -1.88
C GLN A 112 -5.75 3.97 -0.95
N PRO A 113 -5.68 4.30 0.35
CA PRO A 113 -4.70 3.75 1.28
C PRO A 113 -4.64 2.22 1.31
N CYS A 114 -5.78 1.52 1.19
CA CYS A 114 -5.82 0.06 1.25
C CYS A 114 -5.05 -0.61 0.08
N HIS A 115 -5.22 -0.15 -1.15
CA HIS A 115 -4.55 -0.72 -2.32
C HIS A 115 -3.06 -0.36 -2.34
N MET A 116 -2.73 0.88 -1.95
CA MET A 116 -1.34 1.32 -1.81
C MET A 116 -0.62 0.54 -0.70
N SER A 117 -1.30 0.27 0.41
CA SER A 117 -0.81 -0.58 1.50
C SER A 117 -0.56 -2.02 1.02
N ALA A 118 -1.49 -2.59 0.25
CA ALA A 118 -1.32 -3.92 -0.34
C ALA A 118 -0.14 -3.97 -1.33
N LEU A 119 -0.01 -2.97 -2.20
CA LEU A 119 1.12 -2.85 -3.12
C LEU A 119 2.46 -2.74 -2.38
N LEU A 120 2.53 -1.89 -1.35
CA LEU A 120 3.72 -1.75 -0.52
C LEU A 120 4.08 -3.07 0.17
N LEU A 121 3.10 -3.77 0.73
CA LEU A 121 3.31 -5.08 1.36
C LEU A 121 3.81 -6.12 0.35
N ILE A 122 3.27 -6.16 -0.86
CA ILE A 122 3.75 -7.02 -1.95
C ILE A 122 5.23 -6.72 -2.26
N ILE A 123 5.60 -5.45 -2.41
CA ILE A 123 6.99 -5.04 -2.69
C ILE A 123 7.93 -5.50 -1.56
N ILE A 124 7.52 -5.31 -0.31
CA ILE A 124 8.29 -5.74 0.86
C ILE A 124 8.49 -7.27 0.87
N LEU A 125 7.42 -8.04 0.64
CA LEU A 125 7.48 -9.51 0.65
C LEU A 125 8.21 -10.08 -0.57
N LEU A 126 8.14 -9.43 -1.72
CA LEU A 126 8.91 -9.82 -2.91
C LEU A 126 10.40 -9.48 -2.76
N GLY A 127 10.73 -8.51 -1.91
CA GLY A 127 12.08 -8.05 -1.63
C GLY A 127 13.10 -9.18 -1.37
N PRO A 128 14.36 -8.97 -1.78
CA PRO A 128 15.46 -9.90 -1.54
C PRO A 128 15.75 -10.06 -0.04
N LYS A 129 15.80 -11.30 0.45
CA LYS A 129 16.03 -11.61 1.88
C LYS A 129 17.45 -11.32 2.35
N ASP A 130 18.42 -11.20 1.44
CA ASP A 130 19.80 -10.80 1.75
C ASP A 130 19.94 -9.30 2.05
N LYS A 131 18.92 -8.51 1.71
CA LYS A 131 18.93 -7.07 1.97
C LYS A 131 18.19 -6.76 3.27
N GLN A 132 18.65 -5.71 3.95
CA GLN A 132 18.06 -5.23 5.19
C GLN A 132 16.80 -4.37 4.96
N TRP A 133 16.70 -3.70 3.80
CA TRP A 133 15.62 -2.76 3.54
C TRP A 133 14.20 -3.37 3.64
N PRO A 134 13.92 -4.63 3.20
CA PRO A 134 12.58 -5.18 3.33
C PRO A 134 12.18 -5.35 4.79
N HIS A 135 13.11 -5.74 5.67
CA HIS A 135 12.86 -5.84 7.11
C HIS A 135 12.57 -4.49 7.75
N ILE A 136 13.35 -3.47 7.36
CA ILE A 136 13.13 -2.10 7.83
C ILE A 136 11.74 -1.62 7.41
N LEU A 137 11.40 -1.77 6.12
CA LEU A 137 10.10 -1.35 5.61
C LEU A 137 8.95 -2.16 6.22
N LEU A 138 9.13 -3.46 6.48
CA LEU A 138 8.12 -4.28 7.13
C LEU A 138 7.85 -3.81 8.57
N ASN A 139 8.89 -3.49 9.33
CA ASN A 139 8.73 -2.96 10.69
C ASN A 139 8.03 -1.60 10.69
N ILE A 140 8.42 -0.70 9.78
CA ILE A 140 7.74 0.59 9.60
C ILE A 140 6.27 0.36 9.20
N TYR A 141 6.01 -0.56 8.28
CA TYR A 141 4.67 -0.90 7.82
C TYR A 141 3.80 -1.39 8.99
N PHE A 142 4.30 -2.30 9.82
CA PHE A 142 3.55 -2.79 10.97
C PHE A 142 3.26 -1.67 11.98
N HIS A 143 4.24 -0.82 12.26
CA HIS A 143 4.06 0.31 13.16
C HIS A 143 2.99 1.29 12.65
N ILE A 144 3.00 1.63 11.35
CA ILE A 144 2.01 2.53 10.74
C ILE A 144 0.61 1.93 10.75
N MET A 145 0.48 0.63 10.43
CA MET A 145 -0.82 -0.02 10.26
C MET A 145 -1.48 -0.43 11.59
N TRP A 146 -0.68 -0.78 12.59
CA TRP A 146 -1.17 -1.41 13.83
C TRP A 146 -0.80 -0.65 15.11
N GLY A 147 0.00 0.41 15.02
CA GLY A 147 0.30 1.32 16.14
C GLY A 147 1.09 0.69 17.29
N THR A 148 1.78 -0.44 17.05
CA THR A 148 2.61 -1.16 18.03
C THR A 148 4.04 -0.63 18.05
#